data_AF-A0A6L8GLR4-F1
#
_entry.id   AF-A0A6L8GLR4-F1
#
_cell.length_a   1.000
_cell.length_b   1.000
_cell.length_c   1.000
_cell.angle_alpha   90.00
_cell.angle_beta   90.00
_cell.angle_gamma   90.00
#
_symmetry.space_group_name_H-M   'P 1'
#
loop_
_entity.id
_entity.type
_entity.pdbx_description
1 polymer ?
#
loop_
_entity_poly.entity_id
_entity_poly.type
_entity_poly.pdbx_seq_one_letter_code
_entity_poly.pdbx_strand_id
1 'polypeptide(L)'
;MPLCSTDPHLHFLWTASRRSVLWGEAPVQLSPSWRLMLMGDGSPTRHLQLLTGRRVEVDLIGMEPEIHSSGQRPDEVAELSGPLLRRRVWLRCGVETLMWAESWWNQQDAQGHLRDLRQPVWASLCQDRVELFREVDGLGQVESKALEQRFSVASPLWCRHYRFFKGGRVLTVIREVFSPALETYLGSSSMAPS
;
A
#
# COMPACT_ATOMS: atom_id res chain seq x y z
N MET A 1 24.09 -5.85 19.83
CA MET A 1 22.63 -5.77 20.09
C MET A 1 21.92 -6.00 18.77
N PRO A 2 21.01 -6.98 18.65
CA PRO A 2 20.31 -7.17 17.39
C PRO A 2 19.36 -5.98 17.22
N LEU A 3 19.42 -5.33 16.06
CA LEU A 3 18.44 -4.33 15.65
C LEU A 3 17.07 -5.00 15.75
N CYS A 4 16.24 -4.57 16.70
CA CYS A 4 14.84 -4.96 16.74
C CYS A 4 14.28 -4.67 15.34
N SER A 5 13.77 -5.69 14.66
CA SER A 5 13.22 -5.52 13.31
C SER A 5 12.12 -4.46 13.39
N THR A 6 12.38 -3.28 12.82
CA THR A 6 11.41 -2.17 12.72
C THR A 6 10.35 -2.44 11.65
N ASP A 7 10.36 -3.63 11.04
CA ASP A 7 9.41 -4.03 10.02
C ASP A 7 8.02 -4.23 10.63
N PRO A 8 6.99 -3.52 10.16
CA PRO A 8 5.65 -3.74 10.64
C PRO A 8 5.19 -5.18 10.41
N HIS A 9 4.90 -5.90 11.49
CA HIS A 9 4.25 -7.20 11.43
C HIS A 9 2.72 -6.99 11.37
N LEU A 10 2.07 -7.51 10.33
CA LEU A 10 0.63 -7.34 10.13
C LEU A 10 -0.15 -8.55 10.63
N HIS A 11 -1.00 -8.36 11.64
CA HIS A 11 -1.97 -9.37 12.06
C HIS A 11 -3.32 -9.07 11.41
N PHE A 12 -3.76 -9.92 10.49
CA PHE A 12 -5.04 -9.72 9.79
C PHE A 12 -6.21 -10.10 10.69
N LEU A 13 -7.07 -9.12 10.96
CA LEU A 13 -8.34 -9.33 11.65
C LEU A 13 -9.43 -9.77 10.69
N TRP A 14 -9.37 -9.27 9.47
CA TRP A 14 -10.38 -9.51 8.45
C TRP A 14 -9.81 -9.26 7.05
N THR A 15 -10.28 -10.04 6.06
CA THR A 15 -9.98 -9.86 4.64
C THR A 15 -11.24 -10.00 3.80
N ALA A 16 -11.33 -9.19 2.73
CA ALA A 16 -12.36 -9.33 1.71
C ALA A 16 -12.06 -10.52 0.80
N SER A 17 -13.10 -11.10 0.19
CA SER A 17 -12.87 -12.00 -0.94
C SER A 17 -12.34 -11.21 -2.15
N ARG A 18 -11.38 -11.78 -2.90
CA ARG A 18 -10.85 -11.15 -4.12
C ARG A 18 -11.97 -10.81 -5.11
N ARG A 19 -12.96 -11.70 -5.25
CA ARG A 19 -14.15 -11.45 -6.07
C ARG A 19 -14.85 -10.15 -5.63
N SER A 20 -15.13 -10.00 -4.34
CA SER A 20 -15.84 -8.83 -3.83
C SER A 20 -15.06 -7.53 -4.08
N VAL A 21 -13.72 -7.59 -4.01
CA VAL A 21 -12.88 -6.43 -4.32
C VAL A 21 -12.97 -6.06 -5.80
N LEU A 22 -12.80 -7.04 -6.70
CA LEU A 22 -12.81 -6.83 -8.15
C LEU A 22 -14.16 -6.31 -8.67
N TRP A 23 -15.27 -6.77 -8.09
CA TRP A 23 -16.62 -6.37 -8.53
C TRP A 23 -17.19 -5.17 -7.77
N GLY A 24 -16.41 -4.53 -6.89
CA GLY A 24 -16.90 -3.38 -6.13
C GLY A 24 -17.93 -3.72 -5.04
N GLU A 25 -18.06 -5.00 -4.67
CA GLU A 25 -18.94 -5.49 -3.59
C GLU A 25 -18.29 -5.20 -2.22
N ALA A 26 -18.04 -3.93 -1.94
CA ALA A 26 -17.39 -3.50 -0.71
C ALA A 26 -18.14 -4.00 0.53
N PRO A 27 -17.44 -4.17 1.68
CA PRO A 27 -18.11 -4.43 2.94
C PRO A 27 -19.16 -3.36 3.20
N VAL A 28 -20.35 -3.77 3.65
CA VAL A 28 -21.44 -2.85 4.02
C VAL A 28 -20.95 -1.81 5.03
N GLN A 29 -19.95 -2.16 5.84
CA GLN A 29 -19.40 -1.32 6.89
C GLN A 29 -18.47 -0.20 6.39
N LEU A 30 -17.94 -0.25 5.16
CA LEU A 30 -17.00 0.77 4.68
C LEU A 30 -17.76 1.99 4.13
N SER A 31 -17.43 3.20 4.56
CA SER A 31 -18.09 4.41 4.08
C SER A 31 -17.76 4.70 2.60
N PRO A 32 -18.63 5.41 1.84
CA PRO A 32 -18.42 5.64 0.41
C PRO A 32 -17.06 6.27 0.05
N SER A 33 -16.61 7.26 0.81
CA SER A 33 -15.30 7.90 0.61
C SER A 33 -14.14 6.92 0.77
N TRP A 34 -14.23 6.03 1.76
CA TRP A 34 -13.22 5.00 1.99
C TRP A 34 -13.29 3.86 0.98
N ARG A 35 -14.47 3.53 0.45
CA ARG A 35 -14.60 2.60 -0.69
C ARG A 35 -13.83 3.12 -1.89
N LEU A 36 -14.00 4.40 -2.25
CA LEU A 36 -13.25 5.02 -3.34
C LEU A 36 -11.73 5.04 -3.06
N MET A 37 -11.32 5.36 -1.83
CA MET A 37 -9.91 5.40 -1.46
C MET A 37 -9.24 4.02 -1.52
N LEU A 38 -9.89 2.98 -0.99
CA LEU A 38 -9.30 1.66 -0.82
C LEU A 38 -9.48 0.78 -2.07
N MET A 39 -10.60 0.87 -2.76
CA MET A 39 -10.91 0.00 -3.92
C MET A 39 -10.65 0.69 -5.26
N GLY A 40 -10.46 2.00 -5.26
CA GLY A 40 -10.10 2.75 -6.48
C GLY A 40 -8.69 2.42 -6.97
N ASP A 41 -8.53 2.48 -8.29
CA ASP A 41 -7.29 2.29 -9.04
C ASP A 41 -6.40 3.55 -9.09
N GLY A 42 -6.87 4.66 -8.52
CA GLY A 42 -6.12 5.91 -8.44
C GLY A 42 -4.83 5.82 -7.60
N SER A 43 -3.84 6.65 -7.93
CA SER A 43 -2.58 6.72 -7.16
C SER A 43 -2.83 7.23 -5.74
N PRO A 44 -2.53 6.46 -4.69
CA PRO A 44 -2.73 6.91 -3.31
C PRO A 44 -1.88 8.13 -2.98
N THR A 45 -0.67 8.25 -3.52
CA THR A 45 0.13 9.49 -3.41
C THR A 45 -0.62 10.71 -3.96
N ARG A 46 -1.23 10.59 -5.15
CA ARG A 46 -2.04 11.67 -5.71
C ARG A 46 -3.26 11.98 -4.85
N HIS A 47 -3.92 10.95 -4.32
CA HIS A 47 -5.05 11.14 -3.40
C HIS A 47 -4.63 11.87 -2.13
N LEU A 48 -3.53 11.49 -1.49
CA LEU A 48 -3.00 12.18 -0.31
C LEU A 48 -2.70 13.66 -0.61
N GLN A 49 -2.11 13.97 -1.77
CA GLN A 49 -1.88 15.36 -2.16
C GLN A 49 -3.18 16.15 -2.35
N LEU A 50 -4.20 15.54 -2.96
CA LEU A 50 -5.51 16.16 -3.17
C LEU A 50 -6.25 16.38 -1.84
N LEU A 51 -6.22 15.41 -0.94
CA LEU A 51 -6.89 15.48 0.36
C LEU A 51 -6.23 16.50 1.29
N THR A 52 -4.89 16.52 1.35
CA THR A 52 -4.16 17.36 2.31
C THR A 52 -3.76 18.72 1.77
N GLY A 53 -3.77 18.90 0.44
CA GLY A 53 -3.19 20.06 -0.22
C GLY A 53 -1.66 20.17 -0.08
N ARG A 54 -0.99 19.13 0.46
CA ARG A 54 0.44 19.11 0.75
C ARG A 54 1.17 18.15 -0.18
N ARG A 55 2.47 18.42 -0.39
CA ARG A 55 3.34 17.46 -1.08
C ARG A 55 3.51 16.22 -0.22
N VAL A 56 3.46 15.04 -0.86
CA VAL A 56 3.80 13.77 -0.21
C VAL A 56 5.32 13.60 -0.22
N GLU A 57 5.87 13.31 0.95
CA GLU A 57 7.26 12.90 1.15
C GLU A 57 7.31 11.39 1.36
N VAL A 58 8.31 10.74 0.78
CA VAL A 58 8.53 9.29 0.92
C VAL A 58 9.76 9.05 1.79
N ASP A 59 9.55 8.47 2.96
CA ASP A 59 10.65 8.06 3.84
C ASP A 59 10.96 6.58 3.57
N LEU A 60 12.13 6.30 2.99
CA LEU A 60 12.57 4.93 2.73
C LEU A 60 12.97 4.23 4.03
N ILE A 61 12.34 3.09 4.31
CA ILE A 61 12.62 2.25 5.49
C ILE A 61 13.63 1.17 5.13
N GLY A 62 13.46 0.56 3.96
CA GLY A 62 14.32 -0.50 3.48
C GLY A 62 14.09 -0.82 2.00
N MET A 63 15.15 -1.26 1.34
CA MET A 63 15.11 -1.75 -0.04
C MET A 63 16.19 -2.81 -0.21
N GLU A 64 15.80 -4.07 -0.01
CA GLU A 64 16.73 -5.19 0.06
C GLU A 64 16.24 -6.38 -0.78
N PRO A 65 17.15 -7.24 -1.26
CA PRO A 65 16.79 -8.54 -1.80
C PRO A 65 15.90 -9.33 -0.84
N GLU A 66 14.83 -9.93 -1.35
CA GLU A 66 14.01 -10.83 -0.55
C GLU A 66 14.64 -12.23 -0.57
N ILE A 67 15.44 -12.53 0.45
CA ILE A 67 16.19 -13.80 0.56
C ILE A 67 15.29 -14.94 1.05
N HIS A 68 14.35 -14.64 1.95
CA HIS A 68 13.38 -15.59 2.48
C HIS A 68 11.98 -14.99 2.31
N SER A 69 11.02 -15.78 1.82
CA SER A 69 9.63 -15.35 1.76
C SER A 69 9.16 -15.00 3.16
N SER A 70 8.82 -13.74 3.41
CA SER A 70 8.07 -13.40 4.60
C SER A 70 6.71 -14.13 4.53
N GLY A 71 6.30 -14.83 5.59
CA GLY A 71 4.99 -15.50 5.64
C GLY A 71 3.80 -14.53 5.58
N GLN A 72 4.07 -13.23 5.43
CA GLN A 72 3.07 -12.18 5.35
C GLN A 72 2.92 -11.61 3.95
N ARG A 73 3.66 -12.04 2.92
CA ARG A 73 3.50 -11.45 1.57
C ARG A 73 2.14 -11.79 0.95
N PRO A 74 1.55 -10.92 0.12
CA PRO A 74 0.40 -11.29 -0.71
C PRO A 74 0.70 -12.48 -1.61
N ASP A 75 -0.31 -13.29 -1.93
CA ASP A 75 -0.16 -14.51 -2.74
C ASP A 75 0.30 -14.18 -4.16
N GLU A 76 -0.14 -13.04 -4.68
CA GLU A 76 0.19 -12.50 -6.01
C GLU A 76 1.70 -12.26 -6.19
N VAL A 77 2.48 -12.18 -5.11
CA VAL A 77 3.96 -12.09 -5.19
C VAL A 77 4.54 -13.34 -5.85
N ALA A 78 3.84 -14.48 -5.80
CA ALA A 78 4.26 -15.70 -6.50
C ALA A 78 4.24 -15.56 -8.04
N GLU A 79 3.54 -14.57 -8.59
CA GLU A 79 3.51 -14.31 -10.03
C GLU A 79 4.72 -13.50 -10.53
N LEU A 80 5.50 -12.91 -9.62
CA LEU A 80 6.71 -12.19 -9.96
C LEU A 80 7.87 -13.15 -10.24
N SER A 81 8.64 -12.86 -11.28
CA SER A 81 9.89 -13.57 -11.54
C SER A 81 10.97 -13.14 -10.56
N GLY A 82 11.69 -14.09 -9.98
CA GLY A 82 12.87 -13.82 -9.14
C GLY A 82 14.10 -13.36 -9.95
N PRO A 83 15.16 -12.89 -9.27
CA PRO A 83 15.24 -12.64 -7.83
C PRO A 83 14.41 -11.42 -7.41
N LEU A 84 13.84 -11.47 -6.21
CA LEU A 84 12.94 -10.42 -5.73
C LEU A 84 13.68 -9.32 -4.96
N LEU A 85 13.14 -8.11 -5.04
CA LEU A 85 13.50 -6.95 -4.24
C LEU A 85 12.26 -6.48 -3.48
N ARG A 86 12.41 -6.25 -2.18
CA ARG A 86 11.34 -5.68 -1.34
C ARG A 86 11.70 -4.25 -0.96
N ARG A 87 10.82 -3.30 -1.29
CA ARG A 87 10.94 -1.88 -0.91
C ARG A 87 9.85 -1.52 0.08
N ARG A 88 10.20 -0.83 1.17
CA ARG A 88 9.31 -0.41 2.25
C ARG A 88 9.46 1.09 2.51
N VAL A 89 8.34 1.79 2.64
CA VAL A 89 8.30 3.26 2.76
C VAL A 89 7.20 3.73 3.70
N TRP A 90 7.42 4.91 4.30
CA TRP A 90 6.35 5.73 4.85
C TRP A 90 5.98 6.83 3.86
N LEU A 91 4.70 7.21 3.80
CA LEU A 91 4.24 8.39 3.08
C LEU A 91 3.80 9.44 4.10
N ARG A 92 4.41 10.62 4.04
CA ARG A 92 4.13 11.73 4.94
C ARG A 92 3.60 12.96 4.20
N CYS A 93 2.77 13.74 4.87
CA CYS A 93 2.27 15.03 4.41
C CYS A 93 2.53 16.09 5.48
N GLY A 94 3.65 16.81 5.36
CA GLY A 94 4.12 17.71 6.42
C GLY A 94 4.65 16.92 7.62
N VAL A 95 4.02 17.04 8.79
CA VAL A 95 4.44 16.31 10.01
C VAL A 95 3.75 14.94 10.14
N GLU A 96 2.64 14.73 9.45
CA GLU A 96 1.80 13.53 9.61
C GLU A 96 2.28 12.39 8.74
N THR A 97 2.33 11.17 9.31
CA THR A 97 2.53 9.93 8.54
C THR A 97 1.16 9.35 8.23
N LEU A 98 0.78 9.32 6.95
CA LEU A 98 -0.57 8.97 6.54
C LEU A 98 -0.68 7.57 5.94
N MET A 99 0.42 7.00 5.46
CA MET A 99 0.43 5.63 4.96
C MET A 99 1.77 4.96 5.21
N TRP A 100 1.72 3.64 5.28
CA TRP A 100 2.84 2.74 5.10
C TRP A 100 2.63 1.94 3.82
N ALA A 101 3.70 1.65 3.10
CA ALA A 101 3.62 0.77 1.95
C ALA A 101 4.85 -0.11 1.83
N GLU A 102 4.64 -1.30 1.29
CA GLU A 102 5.70 -2.15 0.80
C GLU A 102 5.38 -2.65 -0.60
N SER A 103 6.42 -2.99 -1.35
CA SER A 103 6.29 -3.44 -2.72
C SER A 103 7.35 -4.49 -3.05
N TRP A 104 6.94 -5.46 -3.86
CA TRP A 104 7.77 -6.53 -4.36
C TRP A 104 7.98 -6.38 -5.86
N TRP A 105 9.21 -6.62 -6.29
CA TRP A 105 9.65 -6.42 -7.66
C TRP A 105 10.61 -7.52 -8.05
N ASN A 106 10.66 -7.87 -9.34
CA ASN A 106 11.88 -8.44 -9.88
C ASN A 106 13.03 -7.42 -9.75
N GLN A 107 14.23 -7.86 -9.37
CA GLN A 107 15.38 -6.96 -9.15
C GLN A 107 15.78 -6.15 -10.39
N GLN A 108 15.71 -6.74 -11.59
CA GLN A 108 16.03 -6.02 -12.83
C GLN A 108 14.96 -4.97 -13.14
N ASP A 109 13.69 -5.31 -13.00
CA ASP A 109 12.59 -4.35 -13.19
C ASP A 109 12.67 -3.20 -12.19
N ALA A 110 13.03 -3.49 -10.92
CA ALA A 110 13.26 -2.48 -9.90
C ALA A 110 14.35 -1.48 -10.28
N GLN A 111 15.48 -1.93 -10.86
CA GLN A 111 16.56 -1.02 -11.29
C GLN A 111 16.09 -0.06 -12.41
N GLY A 112 15.19 -0.52 -13.28
CA GLY A 112 14.59 0.31 -14.31
C GLY A 112 13.60 1.34 -13.76
N HIS A 113 12.80 0.96 -12.77
CA HIS A 113 11.62 1.69 -12.30
C HIS A 113 11.74 2.33 -10.92
N LEU A 114 12.85 2.17 -10.20
CA LEU A 114 13.07 2.73 -8.86
C LEU A 114 14.42 3.47 -8.80
N ARG A 115 14.69 4.34 -9.78
CA ARG A 115 15.97 5.09 -9.84
C ARG A 115 16.11 6.12 -8.72
N ASP A 116 15.02 6.84 -8.41
CA ASP A 116 14.94 7.70 -7.23
C ASP A 116 14.17 6.98 -6.12
N LEU A 117 14.89 6.52 -5.11
CA LEU A 117 14.35 5.75 -4.00
C LEU A 117 13.35 6.53 -3.13
N ARG A 118 13.33 7.86 -3.25
CA ARG A 118 12.41 8.75 -2.53
C ARG A 118 11.22 9.19 -3.38
N GLN A 119 11.12 8.68 -4.61
CA GLN A 119 9.99 8.97 -5.46
C GLN A 119 8.86 7.95 -5.22
N PRO A 120 7.58 8.39 -5.23
CA PRO A 120 6.44 7.48 -5.26
C PRO A 120 6.49 6.56 -6.48
N VAL A 121 6.08 5.30 -6.31
CA VAL A 121 6.09 4.27 -7.38
C VAL A 121 5.38 4.78 -8.64
N TRP A 122 4.17 5.31 -8.50
CA TRP A 122 3.41 5.85 -9.63
C TRP A 122 4.15 6.94 -10.41
N ALA A 123 4.85 7.83 -9.71
CA ALA A 123 5.58 8.92 -10.34
C ALA A 123 6.81 8.42 -11.11
N SER A 124 7.45 7.33 -10.67
CA SER A 124 8.52 6.69 -11.45
C SER A 124 7.96 5.90 -12.63
N LEU A 125 6.86 5.18 -12.44
CA LEU A 125 6.17 4.41 -13.48
C LEU A 125 5.63 5.29 -14.64
N CYS A 126 5.21 6.52 -14.35
CA CYS A 126 4.67 7.45 -15.35
C CYS A 126 5.72 8.23 -16.15
N GLN A 127 7.02 8.14 -15.81
CA GLN A 127 8.06 8.92 -16.50
C GLN A 127 8.09 8.66 -18.00
N ASP A 128 7.86 7.40 -18.38
CA ASP A 128 7.84 6.96 -19.77
C ASP A 128 6.42 6.96 -20.39
N ARG A 129 5.41 7.46 -19.64
CA ARG A 129 3.98 7.49 -20.04
C ARG A 129 3.46 6.14 -20.58
N VAL A 130 3.98 5.05 -20.06
CA VAL A 130 3.59 3.70 -20.48
C VAL A 130 2.22 3.40 -19.93
N GLU A 131 1.37 2.77 -20.75
CA GLU A 131 0.10 2.24 -20.29
C GLU A 131 0.33 1.12 -19.26
N LEU A 132 -0.23 1.32 -18.08
CA LEU A 132 -0.13 0.38 -16.97
C LEU A 132 -1.54 0.04 -16.53
N PHE A 133 -1.80 -1.25 -16.37
CA PHE A 133 -3.04 -1.73 -15.79
C PHE A 133 -2.82 -1.99 -14.31
N ARG A 134 -3.78 -1.60 -13.48
CA ARG A 134 -3.78 -1.88 -12.04
C ARG A 134 -4.98 -2.73 -11.69
N GLU A 135 -4.77 -3.74 -10.86
CA GLU A 135 -5.84 -4.57 -10.32
C GLU A 135 -5.74 -4.59 -8.80
N VAL A 136 -6.78 -4.09 -8.11
CA VAL A 136 -6.86 -4.20 -6.64
C VAL A 136 -7.31 -5.61 -6.29
N ASP A 137 -6.41 -6.37 -5.69
CA ASP A 137 -6.58 -7.81 -5.45
C ASP A 137 -7.20 -8.11 -4.09
N GLY A 138 -6.87 -7.30 -3.08
CA GLY A 138 -7.36 -7.52 -1.73
C GLY A 138 -7.49 -6.28 -0.88
N LEU A 139 -8.41 -6.40 0.08
CA LEU A 139 -8.78 -5.41 1.08
C LEU A 139 -8.84 -6.13 2.42
N GLY A 140 -8.42 -5.47 3.50
CA GLY A 140 -8.47 -6.05 4.84
C GLY A 140 -8.32 -5.04 5.96
N GLN A 141 -8.45 -5.54 7.18
CA GLN A 141 -8.11 -4.83 8.41
C GLN A 141 -7.00 -5.57 9.14
N VAL A 142 -6.03 -4.80 9.63
CA VAL A 142 -4.86 -5.33 10.32
C VAL A 142 -4.62 -4.62 11.65
N GLU A 143 -3.96 -5.32 12.55
CA GLU A 143 -3.30 -4.76 13.73
C GLU A 143 -1.79 -4.82 13.54
N SER A 144 -1.10 -3.79 14.03
CA SER A 144 0.36 -3.78 14.03
C SER A 144 0.88 -2.73 15.00
N LYS A 145 1.54 -3.17 16.07
CA LYS A 145 2.11 -2.28 17.09
C LYS A 145 3.05 -1.22 16.50
N ALA A 146 3.85 -1.60 15.50
CA ALA A 146 4.78 -0.68 14.85
C ALA A 146 4.03 0.40 14.04
N LEU A 147 2.96 0.03 13.34
CA LEU A 147 2.12 1.00 12.61
C LEU A 147 1.34 1.89 13.57
N GLU A 148 0.74 1.32 14.61
CA GLU A 148 -0.02 2.05 15.64
C GLU A 148 0.85 3.10 16.32
N GLN A 149 2.07 2.72 16.71
CA GLN A 149 3.05 3.66 17.28
C GLN A 149 3.40 4.77 16.28
N ARG A 150 3.62 4.44 15.00
CA ARG A 150 3.99 5.44 13.98
C ARG A 150 2.83 6.37 13.61
N PHE A 151 1.61 5.85 13.55
CA PHE A 151 0.39 6.61 13.28
C PHE A 151 -0.16 7.32 14.52
N SER A 152 0.36 7.00 15.71
CA SER A 152 -0.11 7.53 17.00
C SER A 152 -1.60 7.24 17.27
N VAL A 153 -2.10 6.10 16.77
CA VAL A 153 -3.50 5.66 16.88
C VAL A 153 -3.55 4.15 17.05
N ALA A 154 -4.51 3.66 17.84
CA ALA A 154 -4.79 2.23 18.00
C ALA A 154 -5.61 1.65 16.84
N SER A 155 -5.45 0.36 16.59
CA SER A 155 -6.12 -0.47 15.58
C SER A 155 -7.66 -0.52 15.72
N PRO A 156 -8.41 -0.99 14.69
CA PRO A 156 -7.94 -1.60 13.43
C PRO A 156 -7.49 -0.60 12.36
N LEU A 157 -6.53 -1.01 11.53
CA LEU A 157 -6.01 -0.25 10.40
C LEU A 157 -6.48 -0.85 9.07
N TRP A 158 -6.98 -0.03 8.17
CA TRP A 158 -7.33 -0.49 6.82
C TRP A 158 -6.09 -0.73 5.97
N CYS A 159 -6.09 -1.82 5.21
CA CYS A 159 -5.04 -2.14 4.27
C CYS A 159 -5.61 -2.63 2.93
N ARG A 160 -4.81 -2.50 1.87
CA ARG A 160 -5.08 -3.12 0.58
C ARG A 160 -3.81 -3.65 -0.05
N HIS A 161 -3.96 -4.51 -1.04
CA HIS A 161 -2.87 -4.84 -1.95
C HIS A 161 -3.38 -4.96 -3.39
N TYR A 162 -2.47 -4.74 -4.33
CA TYR A 162 -2.76 -4.70 -5.75
C TYR A 162 -1.55 -5.03 -6.60
N ARG A 163 -1.79 -5.41 -7.85
CA ARG A 163 -0.78 -5.60 -8.88
C ARG A 163 -0.76 -4.45 -9.87
N PHE A 164 0.43 -4.12 -10.36
CA PHE A 164 0.60 -3.42 -11.63
C PHE A 164 1.00 -4.40 -12.71
N PHE A 165 0.46 -4.22 -13.90
CA PHE A 165 0.78 -5.00 -15.09
C PHE A 165 1.41 -4.12 -16.17
N LYS A 166 2.39 -4.68 -16.87
CA LYS A 166 3.03 -4.08 -18.05
C LYS A 166 3.19 -5.14 -19.12
N GLY A 167 2.55 -4.93 -20.28
CA GLY A 167 2.59 -5.91 -21.39
C GLY A 167 2.02 -7.28 -21.00
N GLY A 168 0.92 -7.31 -20.24
CA GLY A 168 0.23 -8.54 -19.82
C GLY A 168 0.92 -9.34 -18.71
N ARG A 169 2.02 -8.85 -18.14
CA ARG A 169 2.74 -9.50 -17.03
C ARG A 169 2.72 -8.63 -15.78
N VAL A 170 2.73 -9.27 -14.61
CA VAL A 170 2.85 -8.57 -13.32
C VAL A 170 4.23 -7.91 -13.22
N LEU A 171 4.23 -6.59 -13.01
CA LEU A 171 5.42 -5.77 -12.85
C LEU A 171 5.81 -5.64 -11.37
N THR A 172 4.81 -5.39 -10.51
CA THR A 172 5.01 -5.25 -9.07
C THR A 172 3.73 -5.58 -8.33
N VAL A 173 3.87 -6.08 -7.11
CA VAL A 173 2.81 -6.21 -6.12
C VAL A 173 3.06 -5.18 -5.04
N ILE A 174 2.03 -4.45 -4.64
CA ILE A 174 2.12 -3.40 -3.62
C ILE A 174 1.10 -3.67 -2.53
N ARG A 175 1.53 -3.58 -1.27
CA ARG A 175 0.63 -3.54 -0.10
C ARG A 175 0.74 -2.18 0.58
N GLU A 176 -0.40 -1.66 1.00
CA GLU A 176 -0.53 -0.37 1.66
C GLU A 176 -1.37 -0.50 2.92
N VAL A 177 -0.99 0.23 3.97
CA VAL A 177 -1.77 0.38 5.20
C VAL A 177 -1.99 1.88 5.44
N PHE A 178 -3.23 2.24 5.76
CA PHE A 178 -3.71 3.62 5.84
C PHE A 178 -3.84 4.08 7.29
N SER A 179 -3.35 5.27 7.58
CA SER A 179 -3.50 5.91 8.89
C SER A 179 -4.96 6.36 9.11
N PRO A 180 -5.55 6.11 10.29
CA PRO A 180 -6.86 6.65 10.66
C PRO A 180 -6.91 8.19 10.67
N ALA A 181 -5.75 8.88 10.70
CA ALA A 181 -5.70 10.33 10.53
C ALA A 181 -6.38 10.81 9.22
N LEU A 182 -6.46 9.93 8.21
CA LEU A 182 -7.18 10.19 6.96
C LEU A 182 -8.69 10.41 7.15
N GLU A 183 -9.28 9.96 8.25
CA GLU A 183 -10.69 10.23 8.55
C GLU A 183 -11.00 11.72 8.71
N THR A 184 -9.99 12.54 9.04
CA THR A 184 -10.10 14.01 9.05
C THR A 184 -10.50 14.57 7.67
N TYR A 185 -10.13 13.89 6.59
CA TYR A 185 -10.37 14.32 5.22
C TYR A 185 -11.49 13.52 4.54
N LEU A 186 -11.59 12.21 4.84
CA LEU A 186 -12.52 11.29 4.18
C LEU A 186 -13.83 11.08 4.96
N GLY A 187 -13.91 11.57 6.21
CA GLY A 187 -14.90 11.14 7.18
C GLY A 187 -14.59 9.77 7.77
N SER A 188 -15.44 9.28 8.67
CA SER A 188 -15.25 7.97 9.30
C SER A 188 -15.13 6.85 8.27
N SER A 189 -14.21 5.92 8.50
CA SER A 189 -14.05 4.74 7.66
C SER A 189 -15.21 3.77 7.77
N SER A 190 -15.89 3.77 8.92
CA SER A 190 -17.06 2.93 9.17
C SER A 190 -18.34 3.69 8.86
N MET A 191 -19.33 3.01 8.29
CA MET A 191 -20.70 3.52 8.27
C MET A 191 -21.23 3.54 9.71
N ALA A 192 -21.80 4.68 10.12
CA ALA A 192 -22.56 4.72 11.36
C ALA A 192 -23.71 3.69 11.26
N PRO A 193 -24.05 2.97 12.35
CA PRO A 193 -25.24 2.16 12.35
C PRO A 193 -26.45 3.07 12.07
N SER A 194 -27.20 2.71 11.03
CA SER A 194 -28.45 3.37 10.65
C SER A 194 -29.49 3.29 11.75
#